data_AF-A0A4Q9XRE8-F1
#
_entry.id   AF-A0A4Q9XRE8-F1
#
_cell.length_a   1.000
_cell.length_b   1.000
_cell.length_c   1.000
_cell.angle_alpha   90.00
_cell.angle_beta   90.00
_cell.angle_gamma   90.00
#
_symmetry.space_group_name_H-M   'P 1'
#
loop_
_entity.id
_entity.type
_entity.pdbx_description
1 polymer ?
#
loop_
_entity_poly.entity_id
_entity_poly.type
_entity_poly.pdbx_seq_one_letter_code
_entity_poly.pdbx_strand_id
1 'polypeptide(L)'
;MEEPHITADFTDELLRLRVRINAMFEYAFRYGISVEPELAEQYFQSEHIDNASLTKIYNYLIDVVKPAHPRYILQVYTHRHDHFIFRLFGNIPFVRALNFATLMSLVLLIGLSLTSFITTDSRYSFVDGSWQELLAEELFILSAAAVGAGIAALTEANRYLKDSSWDDRYHTCYATRYFLGIVSGFVLAMMLPIEDWFTEPELKKFGGMLYPTIALLCGYSGNLVQSILNRLVVSVETVFRGSVEEQRQFLQEQVSTESEKKRLAEKLELLNQLQSITADKKLDAEGIQKRLTELYASLTRNKG
;
A
#
# COMPACT_ATOMS: atom_id res chain seq x y z
N MET A 1 -31.11 -18.23 -49.10
CA MET A 1 -30.99 -16.77 -49.25
C MET A 1 -30.34 -16.28 -47.98
N GLU A 2 -29.14 -15.74 -48.16
CA GLU A 2 -28.08 -15.51 -47.17
C GLU A 2 -28.36 -14.39 -46.16
N GLU A 3 -27.56 -14.47 -45.09
CA GLU A 3 -27.45 -13.63 -43.90
C GLU A 3 -27.27 -12.13 -44.16
N PRO A 4 -27.88 -11.25 -43.34
CA PRO A 4 -27.49 -9.83 -43.29
C PRO A 4 -27.12 -9.30 -41.88
N HIS A 5 -26.82 -10.15 -40.89
CA HIS A 5 -26.56 -9.68 -39.52
C HIS A 5 -25.08 -9.45 -39.15
N ILE A 6 -24.11 -9.90 -39.95
CA ILE A 6 -22.67 -9.79 -39.63
C ILE A 6 -22.02 -8.53 -40.22
N THR A 7 -22.57 -7.99 -41.32
CA THR A 7 -21.93 -6.91 -42.09
C THR A 7 -22.01 -5.54 -41.41
N ALA A 8 -23.08 -5.24 -40.68
CA ALA A 8 -23.25 -3.94 -40.02
C ALA A 8 -22.24 -3.71 -38.88
N ASP A 9 -22.00 -4.73 -38.05
CA ASP A 9 -21.07 -4.65 -36.91
C ASP A 9 -19.61 -4.58 -37.38
N PHE A 10 -19.27 -5.35 -38.41
CA PHE A 10 -17.93 -5.34 -39.00
C PHE A 10 -17.59 -4.01 -39.70
N THR A 11 -18.56 -3.39 -40.37
CA THR A 11 -18.36 -2.08 -41.03
C THR A 11 -18.11 -0.99 -39.98
N ASP A 12 -18.79 -1.06 -38.82
CA ASP A 12 -18.60 -0.11 -37.72
C ASP A 12 -17.25 -0.32 -37.02
N GLU A 13 -16.77 -1.55 -36.87
CA GLU A 13 -15.42 -1.84 -36.38
C GLU A 13 -14.31 -1.34 -37.33
N LEU A 14 -14.47 -1.53 -38.64
CA LEU A 14 -13.53 -1.03 -39.64
C LEU A 14 -13.47 0.50 -39.67
N LEU A 15 -14.63 1.15 -39.50
CA LEU A 15 -14.70 2.60 -39.35
C LEU A 15 -13.92 3.06 -38.11
N ARG A 16 -14.12 2.39 -36.96
CA ARG A 16 -13.38 2.67 -35.72
C ARG A 16 -11.88 2.43 -35.87
N LEU A 17 -11.46 1.42 -36.65
CA LEU A 17 -10.06 1.15 -36.93
C LEU A 17 -9.40 2.29 -37.72
N ARG A 18 -10.07 2.79 -38.77
CA ARG A 18 -9.59 3.94 -39.54
C ARG A 18 -9.45 5.20 -38.68
N VAL A 19 -10.43 5.48 -37.81
CA VAL A 19 -10.35 6.63 -36.89
C VAL A 19 -9.15 6.49 -35.94
N ARG A 20 -8.87 5.28 -35.43
CA ARG A 20 -7.67 5.02 -34.61
C ARG A 20 -6.37 5.25 -35.38
N ILE A 21 -6.26 4.70 -36.59
CA ILE A 21 -5.07 4.86 -37.45
C ILE A 21 -4.83 6.35 -37.74
N ASN A 22 -5.88 7.11 -38.07
CA ASN A 22 -5.76 8.55 -38.34
C ASN A 22 -5.26 9.32 -37.10
N ALA A 23 -5.80 9.01 -35.92
CA ALA A 23 -5.35 9.61 -34.67
C ALA A 23 -3.88 9.28 -34.35
N MET A 24 -3.41 8.06 -34.67
CA MET A 24 -2.02 7.65 -34.49
C MET A 24 -1.05 8.36 -35.43
N PHE A 25 -1.39 8.48 -36.72
CA PHE A 25 -0.57 9.24 -37.67
C PHE A 25 -0.40 10.69 -37.23
N GLU A 26 -1.50 11.33 -36.82
CA GLU A 26 -1.44 12.71 -36.38
C GLU A 26 -0.64 12.88 -35.09
N TYR A 27 -0.73 11.92 -34.17
CA TYR A 27 0.14 11.87 -32.99
C TYR A 27 1.60 11.74 -33.41
N ALA A 28 1.94 10.78 -34.27
CA ALA A 28 3.31 10.56 -34.74
C ALA A 28 3.90 11.84 -35.37
N PHE A 29 3.17 12.49 -36.27
CA PHE A 29 3.62 13.74 -36.89
C PHE A 29 3.79 14.89 -35.89
N ARG A 30 2.88 15.01 -34.92
CA ARG A 30 2.93 16.09 -33.92
C ARG A 30 4.12 15.96 -32.97
N TYR A 31 4.49 14.74 -32.62
CA TYR A 31 5.62 14.46 -31.72
C TYR A 31 6.94 14.21 -32.47
N GLY A 32 6.95 14.38 -33.80
CA GLY A 32 8.14 14.19 -34.63
C GLY A 32 8.63 12.75 -34.70
N ILE A 33 7.74 11.79 -34.47
CA ILE A 33 8.03 10.35 -34.58
C ILE A 33 8.14 10.01 -36.07
N SER A 34 9.26 9.42 -36.47
CA SER A 34 9.49 9.01 -37.86
C SER A 34 8.53 7.89 -38.24
N VAL A 35 7.80 8.09 -39.33
CA VAL A 35 6.88 7.11 -39.89
C VAL A 35 7.39 6.72 -41.27
N GLU A 36 7.37 5.44 -41.60
CA GLU A 36 7.79 4.94 -42.90
C GLU A 36 6.95 5.59 -44.03
N PRO A 37 7.60 6.34 -44.96
CA PRO A 37 6.89 7.16 -45.93
C PRO A 37 6.06 6.32 -46.90
N GLU A 38 6.51 5.11 -47.23
CA GLU A 38 5.79 4.18 -48.11
C GLU A 38 4.44 3.76 -47.52
N LEU A 39 4.39 3.48 -46.21
CA LEU A 39 3.15 3.11 -45.51
C LEU A 39 2.21 4.31 -45.31
N ALA A 40 2.77 5.51 -45.09
CA ALA A 40 2.00 6.74 -45.00
C ALA A 40 1.36 7.08 -46.37
N GLU A 41 2.13 7.03 -47.45
CA GLU A 41 1.60 7.26 -48.81
C GLU A 41 0.54 6.23 -49.19
N GLN A 42 0.77 4.94 -48.89
CA GLN A 42 -0.20 3.89 -49.11
C GLN A 42 -1.54 4.18 -48.40
N TYR A 43 -1.49 4.74 -47.18
CA TYR A 43 -2.69 5.07 -46.41
C TYR A 43 -3.41 6.34 -46.90
N PHE A 44 -2.68 7.41 -47.23
CA PHE A 44 -3.28 8.70 -47.59
C PHE A 44 -3.72 8.79 -49.06
N GLN A 45 -3.09 8.04 -49.97
CA GLN A 45 -3.41 8.08 -51.40
C GLN A 45 -4.48 7.07 -51.83
N SER A 46 -4.67 6.00 -51.05
CA SER A 46 -5.61 4.93 -51.42
C SER A 46 -7.02 5.23 -50.88
N GLU A 47 -7.93 5.60 -51.77
CA GLU A 47 -9.34 5.84 -51.43
C GLU A 47 -10.02 4.56 -50.89
N HIS A 48 -9.57 3.38 -51.35
CA HIS A 48 -9.95 2.07 -50.83
C HIS A 48 -8.71 1.24 -50.49
N ILE A 49 -8.44 1.08 -49.20
CA ILE A 49 -7.37 0.23 -48.67
C ILE A 49 -7.99 -1.10 -48.27
N ASP A 50 -7.38 -2.20 -48.71
CA ASP A 50 -7.75 -3.54 -48.28
C ASP A 50 -7.61 -3.72 -46.75
N ASN A 51 -8.51 -4.50 -46.16
CA ASN A 51 -8.59 -4.71 -44.72
C ASN A 51 -7.31 -5.34 -44.15
N ALA A 52 -6.63 -6.20 -44.94
CA ALA A 52 -5.35 -6.79 -44.55
C ALA A 52 -4.24 -5.74 -44.48
N SER A 53 -4.23 -4.77 -45.40
CA SER A 53 -3.28 -3.66 -45.42
C SER A 53 -3.54 -2.66 -44.28
N LEU A 54 -4.81 -2.37 -43.96
CA LEU A 54 -5.19 -1.57 -42.77
C LEU A 54 -4.67 -2.19 -41.47
N THR A 55 -4.79 -3.51 -41.34
CA THR A 55 -4.32 -4.24 -40.15
C THR A 55 -2.80 -4.19 -40.02
N LYS A 56 -2.07 -4.30 -41.14
CA LYS A 56 -0.60 -4.16 -41.16
C LYS A 56 -0.16 -2.77 -40.73
N ILE A 57 -0.78 -1.72 -41.28
CA ILE A 57 -0.50 -0.32 -40.93
C ILE A 57 -0.81 -0.07 -39.44
N TYR A 58 -1.93 -0.61 -38.94
CA TYR A 58 -2.28 -0.51 -37.53
C TYR A 58 -1.25 -1.18 -36.61
N ASN A 59 -0.80 -2.39 -36.92
CA ASN A 59 0.21 -3.10 -36.12
C ASN A 59 1.57 -2.38 -36.14
N TYR A 60 1.96 -1.86 -37.31
CA TYR A 60 3.16 -1.04 -37.42
C TYR A 60 3.08 0.23 -36.56
N LEU A 61 1.96 0.96 -36.64
CA LEU A 61 1.75 2.17 -35.83
C LEU A 61 1.70 1.87 -34.33
N ILE A 62 1.18 0.72 -33.91
CA ILE A 62 1.26 0.30 -32.50
C ILE A 62 2.71 0.26 -32.02
N ASP A 63 3.62 -0.26 -32.83
CA ASP A 63 5.03 -0.38 -32.46
C ASP A 63 5.75 0.96 -32.52
N VAL A 64 5.49 1.77 -33.54
CA VAL A 64 6.10 3.10 -33.72
C VAL A 64 5.68 4.08 -32.63
N VAL A 65 4.44 3.97 -32.15
CA VAL A 65 3.86 4.94 -31.24
C VAL A 65 4.12 4.59 -29.76
N LYS A 66 4.82 3.48 -29.47
CA LYS A 66 5.29 3.14 -28.12
C LYS A 66 6.10 4.30 -27.51
N PRO A 67 5.89 4.65 -26.23
CA PRO A 67 5.10 3.94 -25.21
C PRO A 67 3.60 4.28 -25.21
N ALA A 68 3.12 5.14 -26.11
CA ALA A 68 1.75 5.65 -26.09
C ALA A 68 0.72 4.62 -26.58
N HIS A 69 -0.30 4.35 -25.78
CA HIS A 69 -1.31 3.35 -26.13
C HIS A 69 -2.32 3.89 -27.17
N PRO A 70 -2.66 3.13 -28.24
CA PRO A 70 -3.67 3.47 -29.25
C PRO A 70 -4.97 4.11 -28.74
N ARG A 71 -5.51 3.52 -27.67
CA ARG A 71 -6.76 3.98 -27.04
C ARG A 71 -6.63 5.35 -26.40
N TYR A 72 -5.48 5.66 -25.80
CA TYR A 72 -5.23 6.96 -25.18
C TYR A 72 -5.18 8.07 -26.24
N ILE A 73 -4.51 7.80 -27.36
CA ILE A 73 -4.44 8.75 -28.48
C ILE A 73 -5.82 9.04 -29.05
N LEU A 74 -6.66 7.99 -29.20
CA LEU A 74 -8.03 8.15 -29.65
C LEU A 74 -8.87 8.99 -28.67
N GLN A 75 -8.70 8.81 -27.35
CA GLN A 75 -9.42 9.60 -26.35
C GLN A 75 -8.98 11.07 -26.36
N VAL A 76 -7.67 11.32 -26.48
CA VAL A 76 -7.13 12.67 -26.60
C VAL A 76 -7.63 13.33 -27.88
N TYR A 77 -7.71 12.58 -28.99
CA TYR A 77 -8.19 13.06 -30.28
C TYR A 77 -9.70 13.36 -30.27
N THR A 78 -10.52 12.49 -29.69
CA THR A 78 -11.99 12.64 -29.65
C THR A 78 -12.45 13.80 -28.76
N HIS A 79 -11.73 14.09 -27.68
CA HIS A 79 -12.04 15.20 -26.77
C HIS A 79 -11.34 16.52 -27.15
N ARG A 80 -10.79 16.64 -28.36
CA ARG A 80 -10.06 17.84 -28.81
C ARG A 80 -10.90 19.12 -28.89
N HIS A 81 -12.22 19.01 -28.91
CA HIS A 81 -13.14 20.13 -29.17
C HIS A 81 -13.79 20.73 -27.92
N ASP A 82 -13.32 20.41 -26.71
CA ASP A 82 -13.88 21.00 -25.50
C ASP A 82 -13.22 22.32 -25.10
N HIS A 83 -14.05 23.23 -24.56
CA HIS A 83 -13.75 24.62 -24.21
C HIS A 83 -12.40 24.84 -23.49
N PHE A 84 -11.80 26.02 -23.71
CA PHE A 84 -10.52 26.47 -23.16
C PHE A 84 -10.31 26.19 -21.66
N ILE A 85 -11.36 26.29 -20.84
CA ILE A 85 -11.33 26.02 -19.39
C ILE A 85 -11.06 24.53 -19.10
N PHE A 86 -11.56 23.61 -19.93
CA PHE A 86 -11.33 22.17 -19.78
C PHE A 86 -9.90 21.76 -20.17
N ARG A 87 -9.21 22.59 -20.94
CA ARG A 87 -7.81 22.35 -21.30
C ARG A 87 -6.84 22.61 -20.15
N LEU A 88 -7.19 23.52 -19.23
CA LEU A 88 -6.36 23.87 -18.07
C LEU A 88 -6.32 22.75 -17.02
N PHE A 89 -7.41 21.97 -16.89
CA PHE A 89 -7.56 20.91 -15.89
C PHE A 89 -7.32 19.49 -16.44
N GLY A 90 -6.84 19.37 -17.68
CA GLY A 90 -6.55 18.10 -18.34
C GLY A 90 -7.73 17.55 -19.14
N ASN A 91 -7.43 16.82 -20.21
CA ASN A 91 -8.41 16.29 -21.17
C ASN A 91 -9.14 15.02 -20.68
N ILE A 92 -8.85 14.57 -19.45
CA ILE A 92 -9.32 13.30 -18.91
C ILE A 92 -10.31 13.61 -17.76
N PRO A 93 -11.57 13.12 -17.82
CA PRO A 93 -12.62 13.48 -16.86
C PRO A 93 -12.24 13.14 -15.41
N PHE A 94 -11.49 12.06 -15.20
CA PHE A 94 -11.00 11.68 -13.88
C PHE A 94 -9.99 12.68 -13.30
N VAL A 95 -9.02 13.14 -14.11
CA VAL A 95 -8.04 14.15 -13.71
C VAL A 95 -8.74 15.47 -13.36
N ARG A 96 -9.81 15.82 -14.08
CA ARG A 96 -10.66 16.97 -13.78
C ARG A 96 -11.37 16.83 -12.43
N ALA A 97 -11.97 15.66 -12.15
CA ALA A 97 -12.63 15.38 -10.88
C ALA A 97 -11.65 15.47 -9.69
N LEU A 98 -10.42 14.97 -9.86
CA LEU A 98 -9.39 15.03 -8.84
C LEU A 98 -8.89 16.47 -8.59
N ASN A 99 -8.69 17.25 -9.66
CA ASN A 99 -8.39 18.68 -9.54
C ASN A 99 -9.51 19.43 -8.80
N PHE A 100 -10.76 19.14 -9.14
CA PHE A 100 -11.91 19.75 -8.48
C PHE A 100 -12.00 19.37 -7.00
N ALA A 101 -11.80 18.08 -6.65
CA ALA A 101 -11.79 17.62 -5.27
C ALA A 101 -10.66 18.27 -4.45
N THR A 102 -9.47 18.40 -5.04
CA THR A 102 -8.31 19.05 -4.39
C THR A 102 -8.58 20.55 -4.18
N LEU A 103 -9.12 21.22 -5.18
CA LEU A 103 -9.45 22.65 -5.11
C LEU A 103 -10.59 22.90 -4.11
N MET A 104 -11.61 22.05 -4.08
CA MET A 104 -12.68 22.10 -3.09
C MET A 104 -12.12 21.90 -1.68
N SER A 105 -11.22 20.94 -1.50
CA SER A 105 -10.56 20.69 -0.20
C SER A 105 -9.73 21.89 0.25
N LEU A 106 -9.06 22.57 -0.68
CA LEU A 106 -8.30 23.79 -0.39
C LEU A 106 -9.22 24.95 0.01
N VAL A 107 -10.33 25.14 -0.70
CA VAL A 107 -11.34 26.16 -0.34
C VAL A 107 -11.93 25.86 1.03
N LEU A 108 -12.21 24.59 1.33
CA LEU A 108 -12.71 24.16 2.63
C LEU A 108 -11.67 24.42 3.74
N LEU A 109 -10.40 24.11 3.50
CA LEU A 109 -9.29 24.37 4.41
C LEU A 109 -9.17 25.86 4.74
N ILE A 110 -9.22 26.71 3.72
CA ILE A 110 -9.16 28.17 3.88
C ILE A 110 -10.41 28.68 4.60
N GLY A 111 -11.60 28.21 4.22
CA GLY A 111 -12.86 28.61 4.83
C GLY A 111 -12.92 28.26 6.32
N LEU A 112 -12.50 27.04 6.68
CA LEU A 112 -12.42 26.60 8.06
C LEU A 112 -11.35 27.39 8.83
N SER A 113 -10.18 27.63 8.22
CA SER A 113 -9.11 28.47 8.79
C SER A 113 -9.57 29.88 9.20
N LEU A 114 -10.56 30.44 8.52
CA LEU A 114 -11.10 31.77 8.81
C LEU A 114 -12.18 31.76 9.89
N THR A 115 -12.62 30.58 10.32
CA THR A 115 -13.72 30.42 11.25
C THR A 115 -13.23 30.52 12.70
N SER A 116 -13.99 31.21 13.55
CA SER A 116 -13.67 31.40 14.97
C SER A 116 -13.68 30.12 15.80
N PHE A 117 -14.14 29.00 15.24
CA PHE A 117 -14.18 27.68 15.91
C PHE A 117 -12.80 27.02 16.00
N ILE A 118 -11.83 27.42 15.17
CA ILE A 118 -10.47 26.91 15.24
C ILE A 118 -9.70 27.74 16.27
N THR A 119 -9.81 27.35 17.53
CA THR A 119 -9.11 27.99 18.64
C THR A 119 -7.73 27.35 18.79
N THR A 120 -6.71 28.14 19.12
CA THR A 120 -5.32 27.65 19.30
C THR A 120 -5.10 26.86 20.58
N ASP A 121 -6.16 26.64 21.38
CA ASP A 121 -6.08 25.90 22.62
C ASP A 121 -6.31 24.43 22.32
N SER A 122 -5.17 23.76 22.21
CA SER A 122 -4.99 22.46 21.63
C SER A 122 -5.58 21.37 22.57
N ARG A 123 -6.42 20.48 22.02
CA ARG A 123 -7.11 19.33 22.65
C ARG A 123 -8.05 19.52 23.83
N TYR A 124 -8.03 20.61 24.59
CA TYR A 124 -8.98 20.76 25.72
C TYR A 124 -10.45 20.84 25.27
N SER A 125 -10.71 21.15 24.00
CA SER A 125 -12.06 21.14 23.42
C SER A 125 -12.64 19.73 23.27
N PHE A 126 -11.85 18.64 23.33
CA PHE A 126 -12.39 17.28 23.22
C PHE A 126 -13.26 16.88 24.43
N VAL A 127 -13.01 17.50 25.59
CA VAL A 127 -13.71 17.21 26.85
C VAL A 127 -14.77 18.27 27.18
N ASP A 128 -14.54 19.54 26.80
CA ASP A 128 -15.42 20.66 27.19
C ASP A 128 -16.01 21.45 25.99
N GLY A 129 -15.66 21.10 24.75
CA GLY A 129 -16.04 21.82 23.53
C GLY A 129 -17.45 21.51 23.02
N SER A 130 -18.03 22.47 22.30
CA SER A 130 -19.29 22.22 21.59
C SER A 130 -19.05 21.28 20.40
N TRP A 131 -19.99 20.38 20.10
CA TRP A 131 -19.86 19.42 18.98
C TRP A 131 -19.55 20.08 17.62
N GLN A 132 -19.88 21.37 17.46
CA GLN A 132 -19.59 22.16 16.26
C GLN A 132 -18.10 22.52 16.15
N GLU A 133 -17.46 22.84 17.27
CA GLU A 133 -16.03 23.14 17.34
C GLU A 133 -15.20 21.90 17.01
N LEU A 134 -15.54 20.76 17.62
CA LEU A 134 -14.85 19.49 17.34
C LEU A 134 -14.94 19.11 15.86
N LEU A 135 -16.14 19.18 15.27
CA LEU A 135 -16.32 18.86 13.86
C LEU A 135 -15.56 19.84 12.95
N ALA A 136 -15.52 21.13 13.28
CA ALA A 136 -14.79 22.12 12.49
C ALA A 136 -13.27 21.85 12.53
N GLU A 137 -12.72 21.49 13.69
CA GLU A 137 -11.31 21.14 13.85
C GLU A 137 -10.95 19.84 13.11
N GLU A 138 -11.77 18.80 13.22
CA GLU A 138 -11.57 17.56 12.47
C GLU A 138 -11.66 17.77 10.96
N LEU A 139 -12.66 18.53 10.49
CA LEU A 139 -12.80 18.86 9.07
C LEU A 139 -11.63 19.72 8.57
N PHE A 140 -11.08 20.58 9.43
CA PHE A 140 -9.91 21.38 9.09
C PHE A 140 -8.69 20.49 8.87
N ILE A 141 -8.40 19.56 9.79
CA ILE A 141 -7.31 18.58 9.64
C ILE A 141 -7.55 17.66 8.43
N LEU A 142 -8.78 17.19 8.24
CA LEU A 142 -9.17 16.31 7.14
C LEU A 142 -8.99 17.01 5.79
N SER A 143 -9.33 18.29 5.69
CA SER A 143 -9.15 19.09 4.48
C SER A 143 -7.66 19.29 4.13
N ALA A 144 -6.80 19.48 5.14
CA ALA A 144 -5.36 19.55 4.94
C ALA A 144 -4.80 18.21 4.41
N ALA A 145 -5.24 17.08 4.97
CA ALA A 145 -4.90 15.76 4.47
C ALA A 145 -5.37 15.54 3.02
N ALA A 146 -6.58 15.98 2.69
CA ALA A 146 -7.16 15.88 1.35
C ALA A 146 -6.44 16.74 0.31
N VAL A 147 -5.94 17.92 0.69
CA VAL A 147 -5.06 18.73 -0.16
C VAL A 147 -3.75 17.99 -0.43
N GLY A 148 -3.10 17.46 0.61
CA GLY A 148 -1.87 16.69 0.47
C GLY A 148 -2.02 15.48 -0.47
N ALA A 149 -3.06 14.67 -0.23
CA ALA A 149 -3.38 13.52 -1.06
C ALA A 149 -3.69 13.90 -2.52
N GLY A 150 -4.33 15.05 -2.72
CA GLY A 150 -4.67 15.60 -4.03
C GLY A 150 -3.43 15.95 -4.83
N ILE A 151 -2.48 16.65 -4.19
CA ILE A 151 -1.19 16.99 -4.81
C ILE A 151 -0.43 15.71 -5.20
N ALA A 152 -0.42 14.68 -4.37
CA ALA A 152 0.24 13.41 -4.68
C ALA A 152 -0.40 12.69 -5.87
N ALA A 153 -1.72 12.56 -5.86
CA ALA A 153 -2.47 11.92 -6.92
C ALA A 153 -2.37 12.69 -8.25
N LEU A 154 -2.37 14.02 -8.22
CA LEU A 154 -2.17 14.87 -9.41
C LEU A 154 -0.74 14.79 -9.94
N THR A 155 0.26 14.74 -9.05
CA THR A 155 1.67 14.59 -9.47
C THR A 155 1.89 13.24 -10.15
N GLU A 156 1.29 12.19 -9.62
CA GLU A 156 1.28 10.86 -10.24
C GLU A 156 0.55 10.87 -11.59
N ALA A 157 -0.66 11.43 -11.65
CA ALA A 157 -1.41 11.53 -12.90
C ALA A 157 -0.62 12.28 -13.98
N ASN A 158 0.04 13.38 -13.61
CA ASN A 158 0.90 14.15 -14.52
C ASN A 158 2.13 13.36 -15.01
N ARG A 159 2.70 12.44 -14.22
CA ARG A 159 3.76 11.54 -14.70
C ARG A 159 3.22 10.62 -15.79
N TYR A 160 2.09 9.96 -15.55
CA TYR A 160 1.47 9.06 -16.53
C TYR A 160 1.04 9.78 -17.82
N LEU A 161 0.59 11.03 -17.71
CA LEU A 161 0.31 11.86 -18.90
C LEU A 161 1.60 12.20 -19.68
N LYS A 162 2.69 12.55 -18.98
CA LYS A 162 3.98 12.87 -19.62
C LYS A 162 4.60 11.67 -20.32
N ASP A 163 4.48 10.50 -19.71
CA ASP A 163 5.03 9.25 -20.25
C ASP A 163 4.13 8.63 -21.33
N SER A 164 2.99 9.26 -21.65
CA SER A 164 1.95 8.78 -22.58
C SER A 164 1.44 7.35 -22.28
N SER A 165 1.72 6.86 -21.08
CA SER A 165 1.42 5.50 -20.59
C SER A 165 0.08 5.43 -19.87
N TRP A 166 -0.77 6.45 -20.04
CA TRP A 166 -2.09 6.51 -19.43
C TRP A 166 -2.98 5.35 -19.92
N ASP A 167 -3.29 4.43 -19.01
CA ASP A 167 -4.30 3.39 -19.20
C ASP A 167 -5.51 3.72 -18.31
N ASP A 168 -6.64 3.94 -18.96
CA ASP A 168 -7.94 4.22 -18.32
C ASP A 168 -8.39 3.11 -17.35
N ARG A 169 -7.78 1.93 -17.37
CA ARG A 169 -8.08 0.87 -16.39
C ARG A 169 -7.63 1.20 -14.96
N TYR A 170 -6.82 2.24 -14.75
CA TYR A 170 -6.30 2.59 -13.43
C TYR A 170 -7.10 3.68 -12.68
N HIS A 171 -8.23 4.18 -13.19
CA HIS A 171 -9.08 5.18 -12.51
C HIS A 171 -9.36 4.82 -11.05
N THR A 172 -9.71 3.55 -10.78
CA THR A 172 -9.96 3.04 -9.42
C THR A 172 -8.69 3.04 -8.56
N CYS A 173 -7.52 2.78 -9.15
CA CYS A 173 -6.25 2.74 -8.44
C CYS A 173 -5.84 4.14 -7.95
N TYR A 174 -6.04 5.17 -8.78
CA TYR A 174 -5.76 6.56 -8.40
C TYR A 174 -6.71 7.07 -7.32
N ALA A 175 -8.02 6.78 -7.42
CA ALA A 175 -9.00 7.12 -6.40
C ALA A 175 -8.68 6.44 -5.06
N THR A 176 -8.27 5.18 -5.10
CA THR A 176 -7.86 4.42 -3.90
C THR A 176 -6.63 5.04 -3.24
N ARG A 177 -5.64 5.48 -4.03
CA ARG A 177 -4.45 6.18 -3.51
C ARG A 177 -4.80 7.53 -2.88
N TYR A 178 -5.70 8.29 -3.50
CA TYR A 178 -6.19 9.56 -2.96
C TYR A 178 -6.88 9.34 -1.60
N PHE A 179 -7.80 8.37 -1.53
CA PHE A 179 -8.48 8.02 -0.28
C PHE A 179 -7.51 7.54 0.80
N LEU A 180 -6.57 6.65 0.43
CA LEU A 180 -5.56 6.15 1.36
C LEU A 180 -4.69 7.28 1.90
N GLY A 181 -4.31 8.25 1.06
CA GLY A 181 -3.59 9.46 1.48
C GLY A 181 -4.38 10.29 2.50
N ILE A 182 -5.67 10.52 2.26
CA ILE A 182 -6.54 11.22 3.22
C ILE A 182 -6.53 10.54 4.59
N VAL A 183 -6.82 9.24 4.61
CA VAL A 183 -6.91 8.45 5.86
C VAL A 183 -5.56 8.45 6.58
N SER A 184 -4.47 8.21 5.85
CA SER A 184 -3.10 8.25 6.35
C SER A 184 -2.75 9.60 7.00
N GLY A 185 -3.02 10.69 6.28
CA GLY A 185 -2.72 12.05 6.76
C GLY A 185 -3.52 12.41 7.99
N PHE A 186 -4.81 12.09 7.99
CA PHE A 186 -5.70 12.34 9.11
C PHE A 186 -5.31 11.54 10.36
N VAL A 187 -5.14 10.22 10.24
CA VAL A 187 -4.80 9.35 11.37
C VAL A 187 -3.45 9.74 11.97
N LEU A 188 -2.42 9.99 11.15
CA LEU A 188 -1.11 10.31 11.68
C LEU A 188 -1.07 11.67 12.39
N ALA A 189 -1.78 12.67 11.87
CA ALA A 189 -1.91 13.97 12.54
C ALA A 189 -2.61 13.82 13.91
N MET A 190 -3.62 12.97 14.01
CA MET A 190 -4.35 12.72 15.27
C MET A 190 -3.52 11.97 16.32
N MET A 191 -2.66 11.03 15.89
CA MET A 191 -1.86 10.23 16.81
C MET A 191 -0.72 11.00 17.48
N LEU A 192 -0.23 12.10 16.88
CA LEU A 192 0.93 12.82 17.40
C LEU A 192 0.53 13.80 18.53
N PRO A 193 1.12 13.68 19.73
CA PRO A 193 0.90 14.62 20.82
C PRO A 193 1.81 15.84 20.65
N ILE A 194 1.57 16.64 19.62
CA ILE A 194 2.41 17.80 19.26
C ILE A 194 2.42 18.85 20.37
N GLU A 195 1.33 18.95 21.11
CA GLU A 195 1.13 19.93 22.18
C GLU A 195 2.12 19.75 23.33
N ASP A 196 2.51 18.50 23.58
CA ASP A 196 3.47 18.14 24.61
C ASP A 196 4.92 18.46 24.19
N TRP A 197 5.15 18.81 22.92
CA TRP A 197 6.49 19.14 22.41
C TRP A 197 6.89 20.58 22.72
N PHE A 198 5.92 21.45 23.04
CA PHE A 198 6.16 22.87 23.26
C PHE A 198 5.69 23.31 24.64
N THR A 199 6.64 23.68 25.50
CA THR A 199 6.36 24.16 26.86
C THR A 199 5.97 25.64 26.89
N GLU A 200 6.47 26.43 25.93
CA GLU A 200 6.25 27.89 25.88
C GLU A 200 4.88 28.26 25.29
N PRO A 201 4.12 29.19 25.90
CA PRO A 201 2.77 29.58 25.43
C PRO A 201 2.73 30.12 23.99
N GLU A 202 3.76 30.84 23.56
CA GLU A 202 3.85 31.34 22.19
C GLU A 202 4.12 30.23 21.17
N LEU A 203 4.89 29.21 21.57
CA LEU A 203 5.18 28.05 20.73
C LEU A 203 3.99 27.07 20.69
N LYS A 204 3.14 27.03 21.73
CA LYS A 204 1.89 26.25 21.69
C LYS A 204 0.92 26.72 20.60
N LYS A 205 0.82 28.03 20.37
CA LYS A 205 0.04 28.58 19.24
C LYS A 205 0.58 28.12 17.89
N PHE A 206 1.90 28.02 17.76
CA PHE A 206 2.53 27.42 16.58
C PHE A 206 2.26 25.91 16.47
N GLY A 207 2.22 25.20 17.61
CA GLY A 207 1.85 23.79 17.71
C GLY A 207 0.48 23.48 17.09
N GLY A 208 -0.51 24.35 17.29
CA GLY A 208 -1.84 24.21 16.65
C GLY A 208 -1.79 24.21 15.11
N MET A 209 -0.88 25.00 14.52
CA MET A 209 -0.68 25.03 13.05
C MET A 209 0.10 23.82 12.53
N LEU A 210 0.78 23.07 13.41
CA LEU A 210 1.56 21.91 13.02
C LEU A 210 0.66 20.72 12.66
N TYR A 211 -0.49 20.57 13.29
CA TYR A 211 -1.48 19.53 12.98
C TYR A 211 -1.90 19.49 11.50
N PRO A 212 -2.44 20.56 10.89
CA PRO A 212 -2.78 20.56 9.47
C PRO A 212 -1.55 20.45 8.57
N THR A 213 -0.39 20.96 8.99
CA THR A 213 0.86 20.85 8.22
C THR A 213 1.33 19.41 8.13
N ILE A 214 1.29 18.67 9.25
CA ILE A 214 1.59 17.24 9.29
C ILE A 214 0.56 16.47 8.48
N ALA A 215 -0.73 16.76 8.65
CA ALA A 215 -1.79 16.11 7.89
C ALA A 215 -1.57 16.26 6.38
N LEU A 216 -1.17 17.45 5.91
CA LEU A 216 -0.86 17.73 4.52
C LEU A 216 0.38 16.96 4.03
N LEU A 217 1.47 16.95 4.80
CA LEU A 217 2.69 16.20 4.46
C LEU A 217 2.43 14.69 4.39
N CYS A 218 1.70 14.16 5.36
CA CYS A 218 1.34 12.75 5.46
C CYS A 218 0.29 12.34 4.43
N GLY A 219 -0.60 13.26 4.04
CA GLY A 219 -1.52 13.09 2.92
C GLY A 219 -0.79 12.96 1.59
N TYR A 220 0.23 13.81 1.36
CA TYR A 220 1.06 13.73 0.16
C TYR A 220 1.89 12.43 0.10
N SER A 221 2.35 11.96 1.27
CA SER A 221 3.25 10.82 1.37
C SER A 221 2.56 9.49 1.70
N GLY A 222 1.33 9.26 1.20
CA GLY A 222 0.53 8.08 1.56
C GLY A 222 1.30 6.73 1.57
N ASN A 223 2.25 6.54 0.65
CA ASN A 223 3.14 5.36 0.61
C ASN A 223 4.14 5.30 1.78
N LEU A 224 4.69 6.45 2.20
CA LEU A 224 5.65 6.56 3.30
C LEU A 224 4.96 6.37 4.65
N VAL A 225 3.73 6.86 4.80
CA VAL A 225 2.93 6.63 6.01
C VAL A 225 2.52 5.17 6.14
N GLN A 226 2.11 4.52 5.04
CA GLN A 226 1.85 3.08 5.05
C GLN A 226 3.10 2.27 5.45
N SER A 227 4.29 2.73 5.03
CA SER A 227 5.55 2.13 5.46
C SER A 227 5.84 2.36 6.94
N ILE A 228 5.56 3.55 7.49
CA ILE A 228 5.71 3.85 8.92
C ILE A 228 4.74 3.02 9.75
N LEU A 229 3.47 2.95 9.37
CA LEU A 229 2.45 2.17 10.07
C LEU A 229 2.81 0.68 10.06
N ASN A 230 3.23 0.15 8.91
CA ASN A 230 3.70 -1.23 8.82
C ASN A 230 4.91 -1.47 9.72
N ARG A 231 5.86 -0.53 9.80
CA ARG A 231 6.99 -0.64 10.73
C ARG A 231 6.54 -0.65 12.19
N LEU A 232 5.61 0.22 12.58
CA LEU A 232 5.06 0.23 13.93
C LEU A 232 4.33 -1.08 14.26
N VAL A 233 3.50 -1.59 13.34
CA VAL A 233 2.83 -2.88 13.51
C VAL A 233 3.84 -4.00 13.66
N VAL A 234 4.86 -4.05 12.80
CA VAL A 234 5.93 -5.05 12.88
C VAL A 234 6.73 -4.91 14.18
N SER A 235 7.00 -3.69 14.65
CA SER A 235 7.68 -3.46 15.94
C SER A 235 6.83 -3.94 17.13
N VAL A 236 5.54 -3.63 17.15
CA VAL A 236 4.62 -4.12 18.19
C VAL A 236 4.54 -5.64 18.14
N GLU A 237 4.39 -6.22 16.94
CA GLU A 237 4.39 -7.67 16.74
C GLU A 237 5.70 -8.30 17.22
N THR A 238 6.84 -7.65 17.01
CA THR A 238 8.16 -8.12 17.48
C THR A 238 8.23 -8.10 19.01
N VAL A 239 7.72 -7.06 19.67
CA VAL A 239 7.67 -6.99 21.15
C VAL A 239 6.77 -8.10 21.71
N PHE A 240 5.59 -8.31 21.12
CA PHE A 240 4.66 -9.35 21.56
C PHE A 240 5.18 -10.76 21.27
N ARG A 241 5.76 -11.03 20.09
CA ARG A 241 6.36 -12.33 19.76
C ARG A 241 7.62 -12.61 20.60
N GLY A 242 8.44 -11.58 20.85
CA GLY A 242 9.60 -11.66 21.73
C GLY A 242 9.22 -12.18 23.12
N SER A 243 8.15 -11.64 23.72
CA SER A 243 7.70 -12.12 25.05
C SER A 243 7.25 -13.58 25.08
N VAL A 244 6.66 -14.12 24.01
CA VAL A 244 6.18 -15.51 23.97
C VAL A 244 7.34 -16.47 23.73
N GLU A 245 8.29 -16.10 22.86
CA GLU A 245 9.44 -16.94 22.55
C GLU A 245 10.46 -16.95 23.71
N GLU A 246 10.70 -15.80 24.35
CA GLU A 246 11.53 -15.72 25.57
C GLU A 246 10.94 -16.57 26.70
N GLN A 247 9.61 -16.54 26.88
CA GLN A 247 8.94 -17.35 27.90
C GLN A 247 9.02 -18.85 27.60
N ARG A 248 8.95 -19.26 26.32
CA ARG A 248 9.15 -20.66 25.90
C ARG A 248 10.58 -21.13 26.09
N GLN A 249 11.57 -20.31 25.76
CA GLN A 249 12.98 -20.64 25.95
C GLN A 249 13.32 -20.78 27.44
N PHE A 250 12.82 -19.86 28.28
CA PHE A 250 12.96 -19.94 29.73
C PHE A 250 12.29 -21.18 30.33
N LEU A 251 11.08 -21.54 29.88
CA LEU A 251 10.40 -22.77 30.29
C LEU A 251 11.17 -24.02 29.85
N GLN A 252 11.71 -24.06 28.63
CA GLN A 252 12.50 -25.20 28.14
C GLN A 252 13.83 -25.35 28.89
N GLU A 253 14.50 -24.24 29.21
CA GLU A 253 15.74 -24.23 29.98
C GLU A 253 15.52 -24.67 31.44
N GLN A 254 14.38 -24.29 32.04
CA GLN A 254 14.00 -24.82 33.36
C GLN A 254 13.68 -26.31 33.33
N VAL A 255 12.93 -26.78 32.32
CA VAL A 255 12.60 -28.20 32.17
C VAL A 255 13.85 -29.04 31.92
N SER A 256 14.80 -28.57 31.11
CA SER A 256 16.06 -29.27 30.88
C SER A 256 16.91 -29.34 32.15
N THR A 257 17.07 -28.20 32.85
CA THR A 257 17.82 -28.13 34.12
C THR A 257 17.20 -29.02 35.21
N GLU A 258 15.87 -29.08 35.31
CA GLU A 258 15.19 -29.96 36.26
C GLU A 258 15.35 -31.44 35.89
N SER A 259 15.31 -31.78 34.60
CA SER A 259 15.54 -33.14 34.12
C SER A 259 16.96 -33.63 34.40
N GLU A 260 17.95 -32.74 34.27
CA GLU A 260 19.35 -33.04 34.57
C GLU A 260 19.57 -33.24 36.07
N LYS A 261 18.93 -32.41 36.92
CA LYS A 261 18.95 -32.59 38.37
C LYS A 261 18.34 -33.91 38.81
N LYS A 262 17.21 -34.32 38.22
CA LYS A 262 16.58 -35.63 38.49
C LYS A 262 17.51 -36.80 38.10
N ARG A 263 18.13 -36.74 36.91
CA ARG A 263 19.10 -37.76 36.48
C ARG A 263 20.35 -37.83 37.37
N LEU A 264 20.81 -36.70 37.89
CA LEU A 264 21.95 -36.66 38.81
C LEU A 264 21.57 -37.26 40.17
N ALA A 265 20.38 -36.94 40.68
CA ALA A 265 19.85 -37.53 41.91
C ALA A 265 19.69 -39.06 41.80
N GLU A 266 19.14 -39.56 40.69
CA GLU A 266 19.03 -41.00 40.43
C GLU A 266 20.40 -41.69 40.40
N LYS A 267 21.42 -41.07 39.76
CA LYS A 267 22.79 -41.61 39.73
C LYS A 267 23.42 -41.67 41.12
N LEU A 268 23.21 -40.65 41.95
CA LEU A 268 23.71 -40.62 43.33
C LEU A 268 23.02 -41.68 44.19
N GLU A 269 21.73 -41.91 44.01
CA GLU A 269 20.99 -42.97 44.69
C GLU A 269 21.51 -44.36 44.30
N LEU A 270 21.74 -44.61 43.00
CA LEU A 270 22.36 -45.85 42.52
C LEU A 270 23.77 -46.06 43.08
N LEU A 271 24.59 -45.00 43.14
CA LEU A 271 25.93 -45.06 43.73
C LEU A 271 25.87 -45.43 45.22
N ASN A 272 24.93 -44.85 45.98
CA ASN A 272 24.74 -45.18 47.39
C ASN A 272 24.27 -46.63 47.58
N GLN A 273 23.36 -47.12 46.74
CA GLN A 273 22.93 -48.52 46.77
C GLN A 273 24.10 -49.47 46.46
N LEU A 274 24.92 -49.17 45.45
CA LEU A 274 26.12 -49.97 45.12
C LEU A 274 27.17 -49.94 46.24
N GLN A 275 27.36 -48.79 46.89
CA GLN A 275 28.26 -48.68 48.04
C GLN A 275 27.75 -49.52 49.23
N SER A 276 26.44 -49.51 49.51
CA SER A 276 25.86 -50.34 50.57
C SER A 276 26.02 -51.85 50.31
N ILE A 277 25.97 -52.27 49.04
CA ILE A 277 26.19 -53.66 48.62
C ILE A 277 27.67 -54.07 48.78
N THR A 278 28.60 -53.13 48.59
CA THR A 278 30.05 -53.40 48.72
C THR A 278 30.51 -53.34 50.18
N ALA A 279 29.82 -52.56 51.03
CA ALA A 279 30.10 -52.45 52.46
C ALA A 279 29.58 -53.64 53.29
N ASP A 280 28.61 -54.41 52.75
CA ASP A 280 28.14 -55.65 53.37
C ASP A 280 29.15 -56.78 53.14
N LYS A 281 30.22 -56.75 53.93
CA LYS A 281 31.36 -57.67 53.87
C LYS A 281 30.99 -59.03 54.47
N LYS A 282 30.04 -59.72 53.84
CA LYS A 282 29.75 -61.16 53.96
C LYS A 282 28.68 -61.50 52.93
N LEU A 283 29.04 -61.75 51.67
CA LEU A 283 28.22 -62.57 50.78
C LEU A 283 29.00 -63.04 49.54
N ASP A 284 28.77 -64.31 49.23
CA ASP A 284 29.35 -65.14 48.19
C ASP A 284 28.91 -64.71 46.78
N ALA A 285 29.66 -65.11 45.76
CA ALA A 285 29.51 -64.67 44.36
C ALA A 285 28.11 -64.93 43.77
N GLU A 286 27.36 -65.90 44.30
CA GLU A 286 25.98 -66.22 43.87
C GLU A 286 24.92 -65.23 44.42
N GLY A 287 25.14 -64.65 45.60
CA GLY A 287 24.20 -63.70 46.21
C GLY A 287 24.13 -62.36 45.48
N ILE A 288 25.26 -61.95 44.91
CA ILE A 288 25.40 -60.71 44.13
C ILE A 288 24.68 -60.84 42.78
N GLN A 289 24.79 -61.99 42.11
CA GLN A 289 24.12 -62.21 40.82
C GLN A 289 22.59 -62.26 40.93
N LYS A 290 22.06 -62.90 41.99
CA LYS A 290 20.61 -62.98 42.20
C LYS A 290 19.98 -61.60 42.44
N ARG A 291 20.64 -60.75 43.23
CA ARG A 291 20.17 -59.38 43.50
C ARG A 291 20.39 -58.40 42.36
N LEU A 292 21.46 -58.54 41.56
CA LEU A 292 21.62 -57.76 40.32
C LEU A 292 20.49 -58.05 39.32
N THR A 293 20.05 -59.31 39.26
CA THR A 293 18.93 -59.71 38.40
C THR A 293 17.60 -59.13 38.90
N GLU A 294 17.39 -59.08 40.22
CA GLU A 294 16.23 -58.42 40.84
C GLU A 294 16.25 -56.90 40.62
N LEU A 295 17.41 -56.26 40.71
CA LEU A 295 17.54 -54.81 40.46
C LEU A 295 17.26 -54.48 38.99
N TYR A 296 17.77 -55.29 38.05
CA TYR A 296 17.49 -55.13 36.63
C TYR A 296 16.00 -55.34 36.29
N ALA A 297 15.33 -56.28 36.97
CA ALA A 297 13.89 -56.50 36.86
C ALA A 297 13.06 -55.32 37.43
N SER A 298 13.51 -54.69 38.51
CA SER A 298 12.83 -53.53 39.09
C SER A 298 12.93 -52.27 38.21
N LEU A 299 14.07 -52.07 37.54
CA LEU A 299 14.31 -50.94 36.63
C LEU A 299 13.54 -51.04 35.30
N THR A 300 13.24 -52.26 34.85
CA THR A 300 12.44 -52.51 33.65
C THR A 300 10.93 -52.40 33.91
N ARG A 301 10.48 -52.66 35.15
CA ARG A 301 9.08 -52.46 35.57
C ARG A 301 8.70 -50.99 35.75
N ASN A 302 9.65 -50.09 36.05
CA ASN A 302 9.41 -48.65 36.26
C ASN A 302 9.51 -47.81 34.96
N LYS A 303 9.53 -48.46 33.79
CA LYS A 303 9.62 -47.83 32.46
C LYS A 303 8.39 -48.07 31.56
N GLY A 304 7.29 -48.58 32.11
CA GLY A 304 5.97 -48.64 31.45
C GLY A 304 4.98 -47.73 32.15
#